data_AF-A0A7W0KKP5-F1
#
_entry.id   AF-A0A7W0KKP5-F1
#
_cell.length_a   1.000
_cell.length_b   1.000
_cell.length_c   1.000
_cell.angle_alpha   90.00
_cell.angle_beta   90.00
_cell.angle_gamma   90.00
#
_symmetry.space_group_name_H-M   'P 1'
#
loop_
_entity.id
_entity.type
_entity.pdbx_description
1 polymer ?
#
loop_
_entity_poly.entity_id
_entity_poly.type
_entity_poly.pdbx_seq_one_letter_code
_entity_poly.pdbx_strand_id
1 'polypeptide(L)' 'MHVRLRDELEHMVLAEVTDACPAGDFGTDDPHEATRAVLVLCRVVSDWYRPGGGLEPEVIAARYQRFALALVGDRVGE' A
#
# COMPACT_ATOMS: atom_id res chain seq x y z
N MET A 1 21.53 -3.28 -4.03
CA MET A 1 21.21 -2.07 -3.24
C MET A 1 19.70 -1.73 -3.23
N HIS A 2 18.75 -2.64 -3.52
CA HIS A 2 17.30 -2.34 -3.45
C HIS A 2 16.50 -3.24 -2.48
N VAL A 3 17.14 -4.26 -1.89
CA VAL A 3 16.47 -5.21 -0.98
C VAL A 3 16.19 -4.58 0.38
N ARG A 4 17.14 -3.81 0.93
CA ARG A 4 17.01 -3.16 2.25
C ARG A 4 15.86 -2.16 2.35
N LEU A 5 15.73 -1.25 1.38
CA LEU A 5 14.62 -0.29 1.35
C LEU A 5 13.26 -1.00 1.22
N ARG A 6 13.21 -2.08 0.44
CA ARG A 6 12.01 -2.91 0.32
C ARG A 6 11.68 -3.58 1.66
N ASP A 7 12.67 -4.18 2.33
CA ASP A 7 12.49 -4.80 3.65
C ASP A 7 11.97 -3.79 4.68
N GLU A 8 12.54 -2.59 4.71
CA GLU A 8 12.13 -1.51 5.63
C GLU A 8 10.69 -1.05 5.36
N LEU A 9 10.33 -0.83 4.09
CA LEU A 9 8.96 -0.48 3.70
C LEU A 9 7.98 -1.61 4.02
N GLU A 10 8.36 -2.85 3.78
CA GLU A 10 7.56 -4.03 4.12
C GLU A 10 7.33 -4.12 5.64
N HIS A 11 8.36 -3.86 6.44
CA HIS A 11 8.23 -3.88 7.89
C HIS A 11 7.30 -2.77 8.40
N MET A 12 7.42 -1.55 7.88
CA MET A 12 6.57 -0.43 8.29
C MET A 12 5.10 -0.66 7.91
N VAL A 13 4.82 -1.09 6.67
CA VAL A 13 3.45 -1.33 6.21
C VAL A 13 2.85 -2.54 6.94
N LEU A 14 3.63 -3.61 7.13
CA LEU A 14 3.17 -4.79 7.85
C LEU A 14 2.81 -4.48 9.30
N ALA A 15 3.61 -3.65 9.97
CA ALA A 15 3.33 -3.23 11.35
C ALA A 15 1.95 -2.57 11.45
N GLU A 16 1.65 -1.63 10.54
CA GLU A 16 0.35 -0.95 10.52
C GLU A 16 -0.81 -1.90 10.22
N VAL A 17 -0.66 -2.76 9.20
CA VAL A 17 -1.71 -3.72 8.83
C VAL A 17 -1.98 -4.72 9.96
N THR A 18 -0.92 -5.15 10.66
CA THR A 18 -1.03 -6.09 11.77
C THR A 18 -1.66 -5.46 13.00
N ASP A 19 -1.46 -4.16 13.25
CA ASP A 19 -2.09 -3.42 14.35
C ASP A 19 -3.58 -3.12 14.07
N ALA A 20 -3.91 -2.77 12.83
CA ALA A 20 -5.27 -2.42 12.41
C ALA A 20 -6.22 -3.64 12.29
N CYS A 21 -5.72 -4.84 12.01
CA CYS A 21 -6.55 -6.06 11.96
C CYS A 21 -7.27 -6.39 13.28
N PRO A 22 -6.58 -6.50 14.45
CA PRO A 22 -7.25 -6.76 15.72
C PRO A 22 -8.12 -5.60 16.21
N ALA A 23 -7.85 -4.37 15.76
CA ALA A 23 -8.72 -3.21 16.00
C ALA A 23 -10.03 -3.27 15.19
N GLY A 24 -10.09 -4.12 14.16
CA GLY A 24 -11.25 -4.27 13.28
C GLY A 24 -11.29 -3.29 12.11
N ASP A 25 -10.34 -2.34 12.07
CA ASP A 25 -10.20 -1.34 11.02
C ASP A 25 -9.89 -1.97 9.66
N PHE A 26 -9.07 -3.04 9.65
CA PHE A 26 -8.76 -3.83 8.46
C PHE A 26 -9.32 -5.24 8.53
N GLY A 27 -9.63 -5.80 7.35
CA GLY A 27 -10.37 -7.04 7.20
C GLY A 27 -9.63 -8.20 6.55
N THR A 28 -8.34 -8.06 6.27
CA THR A 28 -7.54 -9.13 5.66
C THR A 28 -7.28 -10.29 6.63
N ASP A 29 -7.51 -11.52 6.17
CA ASP A 29 -7.12 -12.76 6.88
C ASP A 29 -5.61 -13.04 6.80
N ASP A 30 -4.89 -12.40 5.86
CA ASP A 30 -3.45 -12.56 5.67
C ASP A 30 -2.74 -11.19 5.56
N PRO A 31 -2.30 -10.61 6.70
CA PRO A 31 -1.70 -9.28 6.73
C PRO A 31 -0.35 -9.22 5.98
N HIS A 32 0.38 -10.35 5.92
CA HIS A 32 1.63 -10.45 5.20
C HIS A 32 1.43 -10.37 3.69
N GLU A 33 0.48 -11.13 3.13
CA GLU A 33 0.20 -11.12 1.71
C GLU A 33 -0.45 -9.81 1.25
N ALA A 34 -1.35 -9.25 2.06
CA ALA A 34 -1.91 -7.92 1.81
C ALA A 34 -0.81 -6.85 1.74
N THR A 35 0.15 -6.88 2.68
CA THR A 35 1.30 -5.97 2.66
C THR A 35 2.13 -6.12 1.39
N ARG A 36 2.44 -7.37 0.99
CA ARG A 36 3.20 -7.62 -0.25
C ARG A 36 2.47 -7.09 -1.48
N ALA A 37 1.15 -7.28 -1.56
CA ALA A 37 0.33 -6.78 -2.66
C ALA A 37 0.36 -5.24 -2.73
N VAL A 38 0.26 -4.55 -1.59
CA VAL A 38 0.37 -3.08 -1.51
C VAL A 38 1.73 -2.60 -2.01
N LEU A 39 2.83 -3.24 -1.62
CA LEU A 39 4.17 -2.83 -2.07
C LEU A 39 4.38 -3.06 -3.57
N VAL A 40 3.87 -4.17 -4.12
CA VAL A 40 3.88 -4.45 -5.56
C VAL A 40 3.10 -3.38 -6.32
N LEU A 41 1.91 -3.03 -5.81
CA LEU A 41 1.07 -1.98 -6.36
C LEU A 41 1.80 -0.63 -6.38
N CYS A 42 2.39 -0.18 -5.27
CA CYS A 42 3.13 1.08 -5.23
C CYS A 42 4.37 1.05 -6.13
N ARG A 43 5.07 -0.09 -6.20
CA ARG A 43 6.24 -0.27 -7.06
C ARG A 43 5.90 -0.11 -8.54
N VAL A 44 4.73 -0.56 -9.00
CA VAL A 44 4.37 -0.43 -10.42
C VAL A 44 4.28 1.03 -10.86
N VAL A 45 3.90 1.95 -9.96
CA VAL A 45 3.87 3.40 -10.25
C VAL A 45 5.24 3.91 -10.70
N SER A 46 6.30 3.47 -10.03
CA SER A 46 7.67 3.86 -10.35
C SER A 46 8.14 3.37 -11.72
N ASP A 47 7.50 2.35 -12.30
CA ASP A 47 7.85 1.82 -13.62
C ASP A 47 7.33 2.70 -14.76
N TRP A 48 6.13 3.27 -14.60
CA TRP A 48 5.47 4.04 -15.67
C TRP A 48 5.39 5.55 -15.43
N TYR A 49 5.49 6.02 -14.19
CA TYR A 49 5.39 7.44 -13.86
C TYR A 49 6.54 8.24 -14.47
N ARG A 50 6.21 9.37 -15.10
CA ARG A 50 7.17 10.31 -15.67
C ARG A 50 6.83 11.74 -15.25
N PRO A 51 7.77 12.51 -14.69
CA PRO A 51 7.59 13.93 -14.41
C PRO A 51 7.21 14.70 -15.69
N GLY A 52 6.22 15.59 -15.61
CA GLY A 52 5.71 16.35 -16.76
C GLY A 52 4.68 15.61 -17.63
N GLY A 53 4.20 14.44 -17.20
CA GLY A 53 3.02 13.80 -17.79
C GLY A 53 1.72 14.52 -17.43
N GLY A 54 0.60 14.11 -18.03
CA GLY A 54 -0.72 14.75 -17.83
C GLY A 54 -1.43 14.42 -16.50
N LEU A 55 -0.76 13.74 -15.57
CA LEU A 55 -1.31 13.40 -14.26
C LEU A 55 -0.34 13.86 -13.17
N GLU A 56 -0.85 14.68 -12.26
CA GLU A 56 -0.12 15.14 -11.08
C GLU A 56 0.20 13.96 -10.14
N PRO A 57 1.39 13.93 -9.52
CA PRO A 57 1.80 12.85 -8.63
C PRO A 57 0.84 12.65 -7.45
N GLU A 58 0.26 13.72 -6.91
CA GLU A 58 -0.70 13.65 -5.80
C GLU A 58 -1.98 12.91 -6.20
N VAL A 59 -2.43 13.08 -7.46
CA VAL A 59 -3.61 12.38 -7.98
C VAL A 59 -3.33 10.89 -8.11
N ILE A 60 -2.12 10.53 -8.53
CA ILE A 60 -1.70 9.13 -8.63
C ILE A 60 -1.61 8.51 -7.22
N ALA A 61 -0.96 9.21 -6.29
CA ALA A 61 -0.83 8.76 -4.90
C ALA A 61 -2.21 8.51 -4.26
N ALA A 62 -3.16 9.46 -4.40
CA ALA A 62 -4.50 9.31 -3.86
C ALA A 62 -5.28 8.12 -4.45
N ARG A 63 -5.07 7.79 -5.73
CA ARG A 63 -5.68 6.61 -6.36
C ARG A 63 -5.09 5.31 -5.81
N TYR A 64 -3.76 5.24 -5.75
CA TYR A 64 -3.05 4.07 -5.28
C TYR A 64 -3.25 3.81 -3.78
N GLN A 65 -3.41 4.87 -2.99
CA GLN A 65 -3.84 4.77 -1.60
C GLN A 65 -5.21 4.08 -1.48
N ARG A 66 -6.21 4.47 -2.28
CA ARG A 66 -7.53 3.81 -2.25
C ARG A 66 -7.47 2.33 -2.64
N PHE A 67 -6.64 1.99 -3.63
CA PHE A 67 -6.43 0.59 -3.99
C PHE A 67 -5.73 -0.20 -2.88
N ALA A 68 -4.75 0.40 -2.20
CA ALA A 68 -4.09 -0.22 -1.06
C ALA A 68 -5.07 -0.45 0.10
N LEU A 69 -5.94 0.52 0.41
CA LEU A 69 -7.00 0.40 1.42
C LEU A 69 -7.98 -0.74 1.07
N ALA A 70 -8.38 -0.85 -0.19
CA ALA A 70 -9.22 -1.96 -0.63
C ALA A 70 -8.52 -3.33 -0.48
N LEU A 71 -7.20 -3.41 -0.72
CA LEU A 71 -6.43 -4.65 -0.57
C LEU A 71 -6.31 -5.12 0.88
N VAL A 72 -6.27 -4.20 1.84
CA VAL A 72 -6.23 -4.54 3.28
C VAL A 72 -7.64 -4.76 3.87
N GLY A 73 -8.69 -4.54 3.07
CA GLY A 73 -10.07 -4.66 3.50
C GLY A 73 -10.45 -3.56 4.49
N ASP A 74 -10.10 -2.31 4.17
CA ASP A 74 -10.46 -1.13 4.96
C ASP A 74 -11.97 -1.07 5.26
N ARG A 75 -12.31 -0.95 6.54
CA ARG A 75 -13.68 -0.84 7.04
C ARG A 75 -13.98 0.52 7.67
N VAL A 76 -12.99 1.42 7.72
CA VAL A 76 -13.11 2.77 8.28
C VAL A 76 -13.90 3.64 7.29
N GLY A 77 -15.22 3.49 7.30
CA GLY A 77 -16.12 4.21 6.39
C GLY A 77 -17.45 3.52 6.09
N GLU A 78 -17.64 2.28 6.54
CA GLU A 78 -18.94 1.59 6.53
C GLU A 78 -19.77 1.84 7.81
#